data_AF-A0A4U3MQV7-F1
#
_entry.id   AF-A0A4U3MQV7-F1
#
_cell.length_a   1.000
_cell.length_b   1.000
_cell.length_c   1.000
_cell.angle_alpha   90.00
_cell.angle_beta   90.00
_cell.angle_gamma   90.00
#
_symmetry.space_group_name_H-M   'P 1'
#
loop_
_entity.id
_entity.type
_entity.pdbx_description
1 polymer ?
#
loop_
_entity_poly.entity_id
_entity_poly.type
_entity_poly.pdbx_seq_one_letter_code
_entity_poly.pdbx_strand_id
1 'polypeptide(L)'
;MDISVIDATKVNTETGLHIGESNAPVKMIEFINVRCPYCRKWFEESEELLAQFVKSGKVERIIKLFDKEKESLQRGNVMHHYIDYSAPEQALSALHKMFATQDEWGNLTLEEVATYAEKNLGLKEQ
;
A
#
# COMPACT_ATOMS: atom_id res chain seq x y z
N MET A 1 1.61 -18.85 -4.72
CA MET A 1 2.58 -18.27 -5.67
C MET A 1 3.64 -19.32 -5.89
N ASP A 2 4.06 -19.54 -7.14
CA ASP A 2 5.27 -20.32 -7.39
C ASP A 2 6.47 -19.40 -7.16
N ILE A 3 7.15 -19.56 -6.03
CA ILE A 3 8.27 -18.70 -5.66
C ILE A 3 9.53 -18.98 -6.50
N SER A 4 9.59 -20.13 -7.17
CA SER A 4 10.77 -20.52 -7.98
C SER A 4 10.93 -19.67 -9.24
N VAL A 5 9.84 -19.05 -9.70
CA VAL A 5 9.84 -18.19 -10.89
C VAL A 5 10.05 -16.70 -10.56
N ILE A 6 10.02 -16.33 -9.28
CA ILE A 6 10.22 -14.94 -8.84
C ILE A 6 11.72 -14.68 -8.69
N ASP A 7 12.24 -13.78 -9.51
CA ASP A 7 13.62 -13.30 -9.41
C ASP A 7 13.69 -12.08 -8.47
N ALA A 8 14.02 -12.34 -7.21
CA ALA A 8 14.18 -11.30 -6.18
C ALA A 8 15.36 -10.34 -6.47
N THR A 9 16.27 -10.66 -7.39
CA THR A 9 17.35 -9.74 -7.78
C THR A 9 16.87 -8.62 -8.70
N LYS A 10 15.64 -8.73 -9.23
CA LYS A 10 15.03 -7.75 -10.14
C LYS A 10 14.16 -6.72 -9.44
N VAL A 11 13.99 -6.82 -8.13
CA VAL A 11 13.33 -5.79 -7.32
C VAL A 11 14.37 -4.85 -6.73
N ASN A 12 13.96 -3.61 -6.41
CA ASN A 12 14.81 -2.60 -5.82
C ASN A 12 14.20 -2.05 -4.53
N THR A 13 15.03 -1.37 -3.75
CA THR A 13 14.65 -0.68 -2.50
C THR A 13 14.40 0.81 -2.71
N GLU A 14 14.40 1.30 -3.95
CA GLU A 14 14.33 2.74 -4.26
C GLU A 14 12.92 3.20 -4.63
N THR A 15 12.17 2.38 -5.36
CA THR A 15 10.85 2.76 -5.87
C THR A 15 9.78 2.38 -4.86
N GLY A 16 8.98 3.32 -4.38
CA GLY A 16 7.80 3.06 -3.56
C GLY A 16 7.67 4.02 -2.40
N LEU A 17 6.77 3.69 -1.48
CA LEU A 17 6.57 4.43 -0.24
C LEU A 17 7.51 3.87 0.84
N HIS A 18 8.34 4.74 1.40
CA HIS A 18 9.35 4.39 2.40
C HIS A 18 8.85 4.67 3.81
N ILE A 19 8.77 3.63 4.65
CA ILE A 19 8.35 3.72 6.05
C ILE A 19 9.47 3.18 6.94
N GLY A 20 10.03 4.05 7.78
CA GLY A 20 11.14 3.75 8.67
C GLY A 20 12.46 4.40 8.26
N GLU A 21 13.53 4.03 8.96
CA GLU A 21 14.86 4.62 8.74
C GLU A 21 15.52 4.08 7.48
N SER A 22 16.02 4.96 6.60
CA SER A 22 16.66 4.58 5.34
C SER A 22 17.94 3.77 5.50
N ASN A 23 18.55 3.76 6.68
CA ASN A 23 19.71 2.94 7.04
C ASN A 23 19.34 1.65 7.79
N ALA A 24 18.05 1.36 8.00
CA ALA A 24 17.62 0.14 8.67
C ALA A 24 18.20 -1.10 7.96
N PRO A 25 18.74 -2.08 8.70
CA PRO A 25 19.51 -3.19 8.12
C PRO A 25 18.65 -4.16 7.31
N VAL A 26 17.35 -4.22 7.56
CA VAL A 26 16.40 -5.06 6.82
C VAL A 26 15.51 -4.19 5.95
N LYS A 27 15.48 -4.50 4.65
CA LYS A 27 14.60 -3.86 3.66
C LYS A 27 13.45 -4.80 3.31
N MET A 28 12.23 -4.41 3.65
CA MET A 28 11.03 -5.19 3.37
C MET A 28 10.31 -4.62 2.16
N ILE A 29 10.28 -5.34 1.05
CA ILE A 29 9.58 -4.92 -0.16
C ILE A 29 8.18 -5.54 -0.17
N GLU A 30 7.15 -4.71 -0.28
CA GLU A 30 5.75 -5.13 -0.28
C GLU A 30 5.07 -4.74 -1.60
N PHE A 31 4.71 -5.72 -2.44
CA PHE A 31 3.88 -5.47 -3.62
C PHE A 31 2.40 -5.67 -3.26
N ILE A 32 1.66 -4.57 -3.19
CA ILE A 32 0.27 -4.60 -2.73
C ILE A 32 -0.65 -3.84 -3.68
N ASN A 33 -1.92 -4.26 -3.70
CA ASN A 33 -3.00 -3.48 -4.27
C ASN A 33 -4.03 -3.23 -3.17
N VAL A 34 -4.41 -1.98 -2.94
CA VAL A 34 -5.24 -1.59 -1.77
C VAL A 34 -6.67 -2.11 -1.84
N ARG A 35 -7.11 -2.66 -2.99
CA ARG A 35 -8.40 -3.38 -3.12
C ARG A 35 -8.24 -4.88 -2.81
N CYS A 36 -7.04 -5.43 -2.86
CA CYS A 36 -6.86 -6.86 -2.67
C CYS A 36 -7.19 -7.25 -1.21
N PRO A 37 -8.13 -8.20 -0.98
CA PRO A 37 -8.48 -8.62 0.38
C PRO A 37 -7.36 -9.41 1.06
N TYR A 38 -6.50 -10.08 0.29
CA TYR A 38 -5.30 -10.73 0.84
C TYR A 38 -4.23 -9.71 1.24
N CYS A 39 -4.12 -8.58 0.52
CA CYS A 39 -3.25 -7.48 0.93
C CYS A 39 -3.78 -6.81 2.20
N ARG A 40 -5.11 -6.62 2.31
CA ARG A 40 -5.74 -6.15 3.55
C ARG A 40 -5.38 -7.04 4.74
N LYS A 41 -5.61 -8.35 4.58
CA LYS A 41 -5.28 -9.35 5.61
C LYS A 41 -3.81 -9.29 6.04
N TRP A 42 -2.89 -9.23 5.07
CA TRP A 42 -1.46 -9.07 5.36
C TRP A 42 -1.19 -7.79 6.17
N PHE A 43 -1.79 -6.67 5.76
CA PHE A 43 -1.57 -5.38 6.41
C PHE A 43 -2.03 -5.40 7.86
N GLU A 44 -3.23 -5.92 8.13
CA GLU A 44 -3.83 -6.03 9.46
C GLU A 44 -3.05 -7.01 10.36
N GLU A 45 -2.72 -8.20 9.86
CA GLU A 45 -2.03 -9.23 10.66
C GLU A 45 -0.57 -8.85 10.98
N SER A 46 0.06 -8.02 10.14
CA SER A 46 1.47 -7.63 10.31
C SER A 46 1.66 -6.27 11.00
N GLU A 47 0.60 -5.47 11.16
CA GLU A 47 0.68 -4.05 11.57
C GLU A 47 1.47 -3.85 12.86
N GLU A 48 1.09 -4.55 13.93
CA GLU A 48 1.71 -4.36 15.25
C GLU A 48 3.21 -4.71 15.23
N LEU A 49 3.56 -5.85 14.61
CA LEU A 49 4.94 -6.31 14.54
C LEU A 49 5.80 -5.38 13.68
N LEU A 50 5.31 -4.98 12.52
CA LEU A 50 6.04 -4.09 11.61
C LEU A 50 6.19 -2.70 12.21
N ALA A 51 5.16 -2.17 12.89
CA ALA A 51 5.24 -0.90 13.60
C ALA A 51 6.34 -0.92 14.68
N GLN A 52 6.46 -2.01 15.45
CA GLN A 52 7.54 -2.18 16.42
C GLN A 52 8.92 -2.20 15.76
N PHE A 53 9.09 -2.95 14.66
CA PHE A 53 10.38 -3.04 13.99
C PHE A 53 10.81 -1.76 13.26
N VAL A 54 9.87 -1.08 12.62
CA VAL A 54 10.06 0.26 12.05
C VAL A 54 10.49 1.23 13.14
N LYS A 55 9.75 1.30 14.25
CA LYS A 55 10.05 2.20 15.38
C LYS A 55 11.41 1.91 16.02
N SER A 56 11.87 0.66 15.99
CA SER A 56 13.18 0.26 16.52
C SER A 56 14.35 0.41 15.53
N GLY A 57 14.11 0.95 14.33
CA GLY A 57 15.14 1.13 13.29
C GLY A 57 15.62 -0.18 12.66
N LYS A 58 14.92 -1.30 12.88
CA LYS A 58 15.33 -2.62 12.39
C LYS A 58 14.87 -2.90 10.97
N VAL A 59 13.73 -2.36 10.58
CA VAL A 59 13.10 -2.57 9.28
C VAL A 59 12.75 -1.24 8.65
N GLU A 60 13.09 -1.09 7.38
CA GLU A 60 12.45 -0.13 6.48
C GLU A 60 11.50 -0.90 5.57
N ARG A 61 10.25 -0.44 5.47
CA ARG A 61 9.28 -0.97 4.52
C ARG A 61 9.31 -0.13 3.26
N ILE A 62 9.33 -0.80 2.11
CA ILE A 62 9.27 -0.23 0.76
C ILE A 62 8.00 -0.75 0.12
N ILE A 63 6.92 0.00 0.29
CA ILE A 63 5.58 -0.37 -0.14
C ILE A 63 5.40 0.05 -1.61
N LYS A 64 5.27 -0.92 -2.49
CA LYS A 64 5.07 -0.76 -3.93
C LYS A 64 3.59 -0.98 -4.25
N LEU A 65 2.89 0.13 -4.46
CA LEU A 65 1.50 0.10 -4.93
C LEU A 65 1.46 -0.39 -6.37
N PHE A 66 0.92 -1.59 -6.56
CA PHE A 66 0.97 -2.28 -7.83
C PHE A 66 -0.41 -2.27 -8.49
N ASP A 67 -0.55 -1.47 -9.53
CA ASP A 67 -1.73 -1.44 -10.39
C ASP A 67 -1.91 -2.80 -11.08
N LYS A 68 -3.14 -3.29 -11.09
CA LYS A 68 -3.49 -4.61 -11.61
C LYS A 68 -4.56 -4.50 -12.71
N GLU A 69 -4.40 -5.34 -13.73
CA GLU A 69 -5.35 -5.44 -14.85
C GLU A 69 -6.68 -6.09 -14.48
N LYS A 70 -6.71 -6.94 -13.43
CA LYS A 70 -7.94 -7.62 -12.99
C LYS A 70 -8.99 -6.58 -12.62
N GLU A 71 -10.16 -6.63 -13.25
CA GLU A 71 -11.25 -5.65 -13.09
C GLU A 71 -11.60 -5.33 -11.63
N SER A 72 -11.65 -6.35 -10.76
CA SER A 72 -11.95 -6.12 -9.34
C SER A 72 -10.88 -5.26 -8.65
N LEU A 73 -9.62 -5.32 -9.09
CA LEU A 73 -8.49 -4.62 -8.50
C LEU A 73 -8.21 -3.25 -9.13
N GLN A 74 -8.82 -2.93 -10.27
CA GLN A 74 -8.68 -1.62 -10.91
C GLN A 74 -9.16 -0.47 -10.01
N ARG A 75 -10.12 -0.73 -9.11
CA ARG A 75 -10.51 0.24 -8.06
C ARG A 75 -9.34 0.59 -7.13
N GLY A 76 -8.48 -0.39 -6.85
CA GLY A 76 -7.26 -0.16 -6.08
C GLY A 76 -6.28 0.74 -6.83
N ASN A 77 -6.19 0.60 -8.16
CA ASN A 77 -5.33 1.45 -8.99
C ASN A 77 -5.73 2.92 -8.85
N VAL A 78 -7.03 3.23 -8.89
CA VAL A 78 -7.54 4.59 -8.64
C VAL A 78 -7.06 5.10 -7.28
N MET A 79 -7.27 4.34 -6.21
CA MET A 79 -6.83 4.72 -4.86
C MET A 79 -5.30 4.91 -4.75
N HIS A 80 -4.50 4.18 -5.53
CA HIS A 80 -3.04 4.34 -5.51
C HIS A 80 -2.60 5.73 -5.99
N HIS A 81 -3.35 6.38 -6.88
CA HIS A 81 -3.03 7.72 -7.40
C HIS A 81 -3.35 8.84 -6.40
N TYR A 82 -3.95 8.51 -5.25
CA TYR A 82 -4.23 9.44 -4.14
C TYR A 82 -3.20 9.33 -3.00
N ILE A 83 -2.11 8.57 -3.18
CA ILE A 83 -1.07 8.39 -2.16
C ILE A 83 0.06 9.41 -2.35
N ASP A 84 0.19 10.33 -1.40
CA ASP A 84 1.25 11.34 -1.37
C ASP A 84 2.58 10.75 -0.88
N TYR A 85 3.47 10.42 -1.82
CA TYR A 85 4.79 9.88 -1.53
C TYR A 85 5.74 10.90 -0.85
N SER A 86 5.43 12.19 -0.85
CA SER A 86 6.23 13.22 -0.16
C SER A 86 5.99 13.24 1.35
N ALA A 87 4.91 12.59 1.81
CA ALA A 87 4.45 12.61 3.19
C ALA A 87 4.23 11.18 3.73
N PRO A 88 5.30 10.40 4.01
CA PRO A 88 5.16 8.95 4.15
C PRO A 88 4.28 8.45 5.29
N GLU A 89 4.32 9.11 6.44
CA GLU A 89 3.47 8.76 7.59
C GLU A 89 1.99 9.04 7.29
N GLN A 90 1.70 10.13 6.58
CA GLN A 90 0.34 10.46 6.12
C GLN A 90 -0.13 9.46 5.07
N ALA A 91 0.74 9.08 4.13
CA ALA A 91 0.46 8.03 3.15
C ALA A 91 0.17 6.69 3.82
N LEU A 92 0.93 6.29 4.84
CA LEU A 92 0.65 5.07 5.61
C LEU A 92 -0.71 5.14 6.32
N SER A 93 -1.05 6.29 6.90
CA SER A 93 -2.38 6.52 7.47
C SER A 93 -3.49 6.43 6.42
N ALA A 94 -3.26 6.94 5.21
CA ALA A 94 -4.19 6.80 4.10
C ALA A 94 -4.38 5.33 3.69
N LEU A 95 -3.29 4.54 3.62
CA LEU A 95 -3.38 3.09 3.37
C LEU A 95 -4.21 2.36 4.44
N HIS A 96 -4.02 2.67 5.73
CA HIS A 96 -4.87 2.11 6.80
C HIS A 96 -6.35 2.44 6.57
N LYS A 97 -6.68 3.69 6.24
CA LYS A 97 -8.07 4.09 5.96
C LYS A 97 -8.64 3.40 4.72
N MET A 98 -7.86 3.27 3.65
CA MET A 98 -8.27 2.57 2.44
C MET A 98 -8.58 1.09 2.73
N PHE A 99 -7.74 0.41 3.50
CA PHE A 99 -7.99 -0.98 3.89
C PHE A 99 -9.19 -1.14 4.83
N ALA A 100 -9.33 -0.25 5.82
CA ALA A 100 -10.45 -0.27 6.76
C ALA A 100 -11.81 -0.07 6.06
N THR A 101 -11.84 0.71 4.97
CA THR A 101 -13.05 1.02 4.19
C THR A 101 -13.15 0.20 2.90
N GLN A 102 -12.30 -0.83 2.72
CA GLN A 102 -12.14 -1.55 1.45
C GLN A 102 -13.46 -2.11 0.88
N ASP A 103 -14.38 -2.55 1.75
CA ASP A 103 -15.67 -3.10 1.31
C ASP A 103 -16.70 -2.01 0.93
N GLU A 104 -16.49 -0.77 1.37
CA GLU A 104 -17.35 0.37 1.04
C GLU A 104 -17.08 0.87 -0.39
N TRP A 105 -15.81 1.13 -0.71
CA TRP A 105 -15.43 1.68 -2.02
C TRP A 105 -15.07 0.60 -3.06
N GLY A 106 -14.67 -0.60 -2.63
CA GLY A 106 -14.09 -1.63 -3.51
C GLY A 106 -15.04 -2.24 -4.54
N ASN A 107 -16.34 -1.93 -4.46
CA ASN A 107 -17.38 -2.41 -5.38
C ASN A 107 -17.98 -1.27 -6.23
N LEU A 108 -17.57 -0.03 -6.02
CA LEU A 108 -18.04 1.13 -6.78
C LEU A 108 -17.46 1.14 -8.22
N THR A 109 -17.98 2.03 -9.06
CA THR A 109 -17.34 2.38 -10.34
C THR A 109 -16.02 3.13 -10.11
N LEU A 110 -15.16 3.22 -11.13
CA LEU A 110 -13.86 3.90 -10.98
C LEU A 110 -14.01 5.39 -10.64
N GLU A 111 -15.00 6.08 -11.23
CA GLU A 111 -15.31 7.48 -10.96
C GLU A 111 -15.82 7.70 -9.52
N GLU A 112 -16.67 6.79 -9.04
CA GLU A 112 -17.16 6.82 -7.67
C GLU A 112 -16.06 6.52 -6.65
N VAL A 113 -15.07 5.68 -7.00
CA VAL A 113 -13.88 5.45 -6.14
C VAL A 113 -13.05 6.74 -6.01
N ALA A 114 -12.80 7.45 -7.11
CA ALA A 114 -12.14 8.75 -7.08
C ALA A 114 -12.92 9.75 -6.21
N THR A 115 -14.24 9.81 -6.39
CA THR A 115 -15.13 10.64 -5.57
C THR A 115 -15.06 10.25 -4.08
N TYR A 116 -15.00 8.96 -3.76
CA TYR A 116 -14.89 8.47 -2.39
C TYR A 116 -13.53 8.86 -1.78
N ALA A 117 -12.43 8.73 -2.53
CA ALA A 117 -11.11 9.14 -2.07
C ALA A 117 -11.09 10.63 -1.69
N GLU A 118 -11.70 11.49 -2.50
CA GLU A 118 -11.75 12.94 -2.28
C GLU A 118 -12.70 13.32 -1.14
N LYS A 119 -13.94 12.85 -1.18
CA LYS A 119 -15.01 13.34 -0.31
C LYS A 119 -15.08 12.59 1.03
N ASN A 120 -14.75 11.31 1.04
CA ASN A 120 -14.89 10.47 2.23
C ASN A 120 -13.55 10.28 2.94
N LEU A 121 -12.45 10.14 2.19
CA LEU A 121 -11.12 9.99 2.77
C LEU A 121 -10.36 11.32 2.88
N GLY A 122 -10.84 12.39 2.22
CA GLY A 122 -10.20 13.71 2.24
C GLY A 122 -8.84 13.72 1.55
N LEU A 123 -8.63 12.83 0.59
CA LEU A 123 -7.38 12.69 -0.15
C LEU A 123 -7.38 13.56 -1.41
N LYS A 124 -6.19 13.81 -1.95
CA LYS A 124 -6.00 14.53 -3.19
C LYS A 124 -5.22 13.67 -4.17
N GLU A 125 -5.62 13.67 -5.43
CA GLU A 125 -4.88 13.03 -6.51
C GLU A 125 -3.49 13.67 -6.66
N GLN A 126 -2.47 12.86 -6.97
CA GLN A 126 -1.05 13.23 -6.98
C GLN A 126 -0.48 13.37 -8.39
#